data_AF-A0A8X7CTE2-F1
#
_entry.id   AF-A0A8X7CTE2-F1
#
_cell.length_a   1.000
_cell.length_b   1.000
_cell.length_c   1.000
_cell.angle_alpha   90.00
_cell.angle_beta   90.00
_cell.angle_gamma   90.00
#
_symmetry.space_group_name_H-M   'P 1'
#
loop_
_entity.id
_entity.type
_entity.pdbx_description
1 polymer ?
#
loop_
_entity_poly.entity_id
_entity_poly.type
_entity_poly.pdbx_seq_one_letter_code
_entity_poly.pdbx_strand_id
1 'polypeptide(L)'
;MTHCLLHQKLQMLNCCIQRKKSREWRAAEAEAQQEVSESEDEEFYECPETSSLSSYDGRRKRIPEGRLMQLGDLRLLYHEDEPLYIPITQEPAPLTEDLLEAQADVLVQLGTHAEGAALRARMQSASLTSDMEAFKAANPKAALEDFVRWYSPRDLIEEQKVDEETGKCVITYHLSARMLLPGNMWLESWENARPVPARRQKRLFDDTKEAEKVLHFLASAKTSEVVTYLMPMLIHSAILQLAEEEECPESLPLKLEETAMKAAKVMRSPEPKYELVLRCLYQAEVLVAQMHSVSNKFGLLNDWEEQEQQEVRTFVLDLLDCYEVEVPGAGKGAVGRRIKHLFAEAQKASHLIPEEQPVKTDHPNPSFAEFPPPSGKEFIFRTSCPRPPGTQPLPQRMYCVITREEFRVAGAFCEDTTFL
;
A
#
# COMPACT_ATOMS: atom_id res chain seq x y z
N MET A 1 -1.54 -3.01 2.80
CA MET A 1 -2.19 -3.38 1.52
C MET A 1 -3.70 -3.26 1.72
N THR A 2 -4.20 -2.03 1.88
CA THR A 2 -5.51 -1.83 2.55
C THR A 2 -6.71 -1.79 1.61
N HIS A 3 -6.51 -1.57 0.31
CA HIS A 3 -7.60 -1.45 -0.66
C HIS A 3 -7.24 -2.12 -1.98
N CYS A 4 -8.10 -3.02 -2.46
CA CYS A 4 -8.00 -3.59 -3.80
C CYS A 4 -8.92 -2.85 -4.80
N LEU A 5 -8.76 -3.12 -6.09
CA LEU A 5 -9.55 -2.49 -7.15
C LEU A 5 -11.06 -2.65 -6.93
N LEU A 6 -11.52 -3.85 -6.53
CA LEU A 6 -12.94 -4.08 -6.25
C LEU A 6 -13.45 -3.16 -5.13
N HIS A 7 -12.68 -2.99 -4.07
CA HIS A 7 -13.01 -2.06 -2.99
C HIS A 7 -13.09 -0.61 -3.50
N GLN A 8 -12.11 -0.18 -4.31
CA GLN A 8 -12.10 1.17 -4.89
C GLN A 8 -13.32 1.40 -5.79
N LYS A 9 -13.75 0.40 -6.58
CA LYS A 9 -14.96 0.49 -7.42
C LYS A 9 -16.23 0.63 -6.58
N LEU A 10 -16.35 -0.13 -5.49
CA LEU A 10 -17.47 0.01 -4.57
C LEU A 10 -17.48 1.38 -3.87
N GLN A 11 -16.32 1.91 -3.49
CA GLN A 11 -16.20 3.27 -2.95
C GLN A 11 -16.58 4.33 -3.98
N MET A 12 -16.18 4.14 -5.25
CA MET A 12 -16.59 5.02 -6.35
C MET A 12 -18.11 5.05 -6.50
N LEU A 13 -18.76 3.88 -6.46
CA LEU A 13 -20.22 3.79 -6.53
C LEU A 13 -20.89 4.51 -5.34
N ASN A 14 -20.36 4.34 -4.13
CA ASN A 14 -20.85 5.03 -2.94
C ASN A 14 -20.72 6.56 -3.09
N CYS A 15 -19.59 7.05 -3.61
CA CYS A 15 -19.39 8.47 -3.91
C CYS A 15 -20.42 8.98 -4.93
N CYS A 16 -20.68 8.21 -6.00
CA CYS A 16 -21.70 8.57 -6.99
C CYS A 16 -23.09 8.70 -6.36
N ILE A 17 -23.48 7.75 -5.51
CA ILE A 17 -24.77 7.78 -4.80
C ILE A 17 -24.87 9.01 -3.90
N GLN A 18 -23.83 9.32 -3.14
CA GLN A 18 -23.80 10.49 -2.26
C GLN A 18 -23.91 11.80 -3.04
N ARG A 19 -23.18 11.93 -4.16
CA ARG A 19 -23.25 13.12 -5.03
C ARG A 19 -24.61 13.27 -5.69
N LYS A 20 -25.23 12.18 -6.15
CA LYS A 20 -26.60 12.19 -6.70
C LYS A 20 -27.61 12.66 -5.66
N LYS A 21 -27.59 12.09 -4.44
CA LYS A 21 -28.47 12.48 -3.34
C LYS A 21 -28.31 13.95 -2.97
N SER A 22 -27.07 14.44 -2.85
CA SER A 22 -26.81 15.85 -2.52
C SER A 22 -27.35 16.79 -3.61
N ARG A 23 -27.23 16.40 -4.89
CA ARG A 23 -27.79 17.18 -5.99
C ARG A 23 -29.32 17.21 -5.97
N GLU A 24 -29.96 16.06 -5.81
CA GLU A 24 -31.43 15.95 -5.74
C GLU A 24 -31.98 16.72 -4.55
N TRP A 25 -31.30 16.65 -3.40
CA TRP A 25 -31.64 17.45 -2.21
C TRP A 25 -31.56 18.95 -2.49
N ARG A 26 -30.46 19.43 -3.09
CA ARG A 26 -30.30 20.85 -3.45
C ARG A 26 -31.32 21.32 -4.50
N ALA A 27 -31.71 20.45 -5.43
CA ALA A 27 -32.75 20.76 -6.40
C ALA A 27 -34.11 20.92 -5.72
N ALA A 28 -34.46 20.00 -4.82
CA ALA A 28 -35.69 20.07 -4.03
C ALA A 28 -35.72 21.30 -3.10
N GLU A 29 -34.59 21.66 -2.47
CA GLU A 29 -34.49 22.90 -1.68
C GLU A 29 -34.71 24.16 -2.54
N ALA A 30 -34.16 24.19 -3.75
CA ALA A 30 -34.34 25.31 -4.67
C ALA A 30 -35.79 25.43 -5.16
N GLU A 31 -36.44 24.31 -5.46
CA GLU A 31 -37.87 24.26 -5.81
C GLU A 31 -38.75 24.73 -4.64
N ALA A 32 -38.47 24.27 -3.41
CA ALA A 32 -39.19 24.71 -2.22
C ALA A 32 -38.99 26.20 -1.92
N GLN A 33 -37.81 26.76 -2.17
CA GLN A 33 -37.55 28.20 -2.02
C GLN A 33 -38.26 29.04 -3.10
N GLN A 34 -38.46 28.51 -4.30
CA GLN A 34 -39.29 29.16 -5.33
C GLN A 34 -40.77 29.17 -4.96
N GLU A 35 -41.32 28.07 -4.42
CA GLU A 35 -42.73 28.01 -4.00
C GLU A 35 -43.04 28.94 -2.82
N VAL A 36 -42.10 29.15 -1.89
CA VAL A 36 -42.29 30.08 -0.75
C VAL A 36 -42.17 31.54 -1.19
N SER A 37 -41.33 31.84 -2.19
CA SER A 37 -41.17 33.17 -2.78
C SER A 37 -42.38 33.63 -3.60
N GLU A 38 -43.28 32.74 -4.03
CA GLU A 38 -44.52 33.10 -4.72
C GLU A 38 -45.65 33.52 -3.76
N SER A 39 -45.43 33.44 -2.43
CA SER A 39 -46.44 33.76 -1.41
C SER A 39 -46.29 35.13 -0.75
N GLU A 40 -45.18 35.84 -0.96
CA GLU A 40 -44.96 37.19 -0.45
C GLU A 40 -44.48 38.11 -1.60
N ASP A 41 -45.43 38.91 -2.07
CA ASP A 41 -45.32 40.11 -2.91
C ASP A 41 -45.27 39.96 -4.46
N GLU A 42 -46.41 40.35 -5.05
CA GLU A 42 -46.62 40.71 -6.45
C GLU A 42 -45.61 41.76 -6.94
N GLU A 43 -44.80 41.43 -7.95
CA GLU A 43 -44.58 42.31 -9.12
C GLU A 43 -44.01 41.47 -10.28
N PHE A 44 -44.95 40.83 -10.98
CA PHE A 44 -44.76 40.14 -12.25
C PHE A 44 -44.36 41.15 -13.34
N TYR A 45 -43.06 41.26 -13.65
CA TYR A 45 -42.62 41.93 -14.87
C TYR A 45 -42.70 40.95 -16.05
N GLU A 46 -43.84 40.95 -16.72
CA GLU A 46 -44.12 40.24 -17.97
C GLU A 46 -43.13 40.73 -19.05
N CYS A 47 -42.07 39.99 -19.34
CA CYS A 47 -41.17 40.27 -20.46
C CYS A 47 -41.72 39.53 -21.69
N PRO A 48 -42.23 40.24 -22.72
CA PRO A 48 -42.89 39.57 -23.82
C PRO A 48 -41.88 38.76 -24.64
N GLU A 49 -42.29 37.55 -25.00
CA GLU A 49 -41.59 36.69 -25.94
C GLU A 49 -41.42 37.42 -27.29
N THR A 50 -40.18 37.74 -27.64
CA THR A 50 -39.79 37.80 -29.05
C THR A 50 -38.46 37.09 -29.23
N SER A 51 -38.56 35.95 -29.90
CA SER A 51 -37.49 35.25 -30.59
C SER A 51 -36.61 36.21 -31.40
N SER A 52 -35.36 36.36 -31.00
CA SER A 52 -34.28 36.76 -31.88
C SER A 52 -32.93 36.39 -31.28
N LEU A 53 -32.20 35.53 -31.99
CA LEU A 53 -30.76 35.33 -31.85
C LEU A 53 -30.07 36.70 -31.87
N SER A 54 -29.60 37.19 -30.72
CA SER A 54 -28.84 38.44 -30.65
C SER A 54 -27.55 38.25 -29.86
N SER A 55 -26.44 38.36 -30.59
CA SER A 55 -25.11 38.85 -30.19
C SER A 55 -24.86 39.06 -28.69
N TYR A 56 -23.82 38.40 -28.19
CA TYR A 56 -23.15 38.73 -26.92
C TYR A 56 -22.77 40.23 -26.89
N ASP A 57 -23.61 41.05 -26.26
CA ASP A 57 -23.31 42.44 -25.95
C ASP A 57 -22.47 42.49 -24.66
N GLY A 58 -21.23 42.97 -24.78
CA GLY A 58 -20.23 43.02 -23.71
C GLY A 58 -20.46 44.08 -22.63
N ARG A 59 -21.69 44.58 -22.47
CA ARG A 59 -22.03 45.73 -21.60
C ARG A 59 -23.06 45.45 -20.50
N ARG A 60 -23.46 44.20 -20.26
CA ARG A 60 -24.21 43.87 -19.03
C ARG A 60 -23.25 43.94 -17.84
N LYS A 61 -23.57 44.76 -16.82
CA LYS A 61 -22.86 44.76 -15.53
C LYS A 61 -22.77 43.31 -15.06
N ARG A 62 -21.54 42.78 -14.96
CA ARG A 62 -21.31 41.40 -14.50
C ARG A 62 -21.67 41.34 -13.02
N ILE A 63 -22.86 40.83 -12.72
CA ILE A 63 -23.33 40.63 -11.36
C ILE A 63 -22.45 39.53 -10.74
N PRO A 64 -21.81 39.77 -9.59
CA PRO A 64 -21.02 38.75 -8.93
C PRO A 64 -21.89 37.57 -8.49
N GLU A 65 -21.48 36.35 -8.78
CA GLU A 65 -22.17 35.11 -8.41
C GLU A 65 -21.20 34.08 -7.83
N GLY A 66 -21.69 33.17 -6.98
CA GLY A 66 -20.90 32.02 -6.50
C GLY A 66 -19.81 32.38 -5.50
N ARG A 67 -20.04 33.37 -4.63
CA ARG A 67 -19.13 33.75 -3.54
C ARG A 67 -19.37 32.85 -2.33
N LEU A 68 -18.30 32.27 -1.77
CA LEU A 68 -18.34 31.52 -0.52
C LEU A 68 -18.21 32.48 0.68
N MET A 69 -17.13 33.25 0.72
CA MET A 69 -16.86 34.28 1.73
C MET A 69 -15.81 35.26 1.22
N GLN A 70 -15.66 36.40 1.89
CA GLN A 70 -14.57 37.33 1.61
C GLN A 70 -13.22 36.76 2.10
N LEU A 71 -12.15 36.94 1.34
CA LEU A 71 -10.82 36.47 1.69
C LEU A 71 -10.14 37.48 2.65
N GLY A 72 -10.54 37.44 3.93
CA GLY A 72 -10.07 38.41 4.94
C GLY A 72 -10.37 39.86 4.53
N ASP A 73 -9.47 40.78 4.86
CA ASP A 73 -9.59 42.20 4.47
C ASP A 73 -8.95 42.51 3.11
N LEU A 74 -8.67 41.47 2.31
CA LEU A 74 -8.00 41.62 1.03
C LEU A 74 -8.93 42.22 -0.03
N ARG A 75 -8.33 43.04 -0.88
CA ARG A 75 -8.98 43.74 -1.99
C ARG A 75 -8.30 43.39 -3.31
N LEU A 76 -9.00 43.61 -4.42
CA LEU A 76 -8.45 43.36 -5.75
C LEU A 76 -7.25 44.27 -6.02
N LEU A 77 -6.20 43.73 -6.62
CA LEU A 77 -4.91 44.42 -6.81
C LEU A 77 -5.03 45.70 -7.65
N TYR A 78 -5.89 45.69 -8.66
CA TYR A 78 -6.12 46.85 -9.56
C TYR A 78 -7.40 47.62 -9.25
N HIS A 79 -8.15 47.20 -8.22
CA HIS A 79 -9.42 47.80 -7.81
C HIS A 79 -9.53 47.77 -6.28
N GLU A 80 -8.84 48.69 -5.61
CA GLU A 80 -8.78 48.78 -4.15
C GLU A 80 -10.14 49.06 -3.48
N ASP A 81 -11.17 49.46 -4.23
CA ASP A 81 -12.51 49.63 -3.67
C ASP A 81 -13.28 48.31 -3.56
N GLU A 82 -12.81 47.25 -4.23
CA GLU A 82 -13.52 45.98 -4.37
C GLU A 82 -12.88 44.88 -3.51
N PRO A 83 -13.64 44.26 -2.58
CA PRO A 83 -13.14 43.15 -1.79
C PRO A 83 -12.93 41.90 -2.64
N LEU A 84 -11.90 41.12 -2.30
CA LEU A 84 -11.60 39.85 -2.93
C LEU A 84 -12.41 38.72 -2.27
N TYR A 85 -13.17 37.96 -3.04
CA TYR A 85 -14.00 36.85 -2.56
C TYR A 85 -13.43 35.50 -2.96
N ILE A 86 -13.57 34.53 -2.06
CA ILE A 86 -13.34 33.11 -2.33
C ILE A 86 -14.53 32.59 -3.14
N PRO A 87 -14.31 32.04 -4.36
CA PRO A 87 -15.38 31.43 -5.13
C PRO A 87 -15.78 30.06 -4.57
N ILE A 88 -17.02 29.66 -4.82
CA ILE A 88 -17.46 28.27 -4.70
C ILE A 88 -16.94 27.52 -5.93
N THR A 89 -16.08 26.52 -5.73
CA THR A 89 -15.50 25.69 -6.78
C THR A 89 -16.17 24.32 -6.87
N GLN A 90 -15.89 23.59 -7.95
CA GLN A 90 -16.29 22.20 -8.07
C GLN A 90 -15.29 21.30 -7.35
N GLU A 91 -15.78 20.25 -6.70
CA GLU A 91 -14.90 19.23 -6.15
C GLU A 91 -14.28 18.38 -7.27
N PRO A 92 -12.99 18.03 -7.19
CA PRO A 92 -12.37 17.14 -8.15
C PRO A 92 -13.03 15.75 -8.13
N ALA A 93 -12.92 15.04 -9.26
CA ALA A 93 -13.36 13.66 -9.37
C ALA A 93 -12.41 12.75 -8.59
N PRO A 94 -12.91 11.89 -7.68
CA PRO A 94 -12.09 10.78 -7.21
C PRO A 94 -11.75 9.88 -8.41
N LEU A 95 -10.59 9.23 -8.37
CA LEU A 95 -10.13 8.33 -9.43
C LEU A 95 -9.79 6.97 -8.82
N THR A 96 -10.22 5.90 -9.48
CA THR A 96 -9.77 4.54 -9.18
C THR A 96 -8.41 4.29 -9.82
N GLU A 97 -7.68 3.31 -9.31
CA GLU A 97 -6.32 2.97 -9.76
C GLU A 97 -6.25 2.64 -11.25
N ASP A 98 -7.19 1.84 -11.76
CA ASP A 98 -7.29 1.52 -13.18
C ASP A 98 -7.59 2.74 -14.05
N LEU A 99 -8.33 3.73 -13.52
CA LEU A 99 -8.60 4.97 -14.22
C LEU A 99 -7.38 5.90 -14.24
N LEU A 100 -6.60 5.92 -13.15
CA LEU A 100 -5.31 6.63 -13.10
C LEU A 100 -4.31 6.03 -14.10
N GLU A 101 -4.23 4.71 -14.17
CA GLU A 101 -3.37 4.00 -15.13
C GLU A 101 -3.80 4.28 -16.57
N ALA A 102 -5.09 4.15 -16.87
CA ALA A 102 -5.62 4.48 -18.21
C ALA A 102 -5.37 5.95 -18.60
N GLN A 103 -5.50 6.89 -17.66
CA GLN A 103 -5.16 8.30 -17.91
C GLN A 103 -3.67 8.49 -18.19
N ALA A 104 -2.80 7.82 -17.42
CA ALA A 104 -1.36 7.86 -17.65
C ALA A 104 -0.98 7.31 -19.03
N ASP A 105 -1.59 6.19 -19.45
CA ASP A 105 -1.35 5.58 -20.75
C ASP A 105 -1.74 6.50 -21.92
N VAL A 106 -2.90 7.16 -21.82
CA VAL A 106 -3.32 8.14 -22.82
C VAL A 106 -2.30 9.29 -22.92
N LEU A 107 -1.80 9.78 -21.78
CA LEU A 107 -0.78 10.84 -21.78
C LEU A 107 0.53 10.35 -22.41
N VAL A 108 0.95 9.12 -22.15
CA VAL A 108 2.15 8.53 -22.78
C VAL A 108 1.97 8.41 -24.29
N GLN A 109 0.81 7.92 -24.76
CA GLN A 109 0.49 7.76 -26.18
C GLN A 109 0.47 9.09 -26.95
N LEU A 110 0.06 10.19 -26.29
CA LEU A 110 0.10 11.53 -26.86
C LEU A 110 1.53 12.04 -27.13
N GLY A 111 2.56 11.42 -26.54
CA GLY A 111 3.96 11.75 -26.81
C GLY A 111 4.38 13.19 -26.44
N THR A 112 5.56 13.58 -26.90
CA THR A 112 6.23 14.85 -26.54
C THR A 112 6.29 15.89 -27.65
N HIS A 113 5.70 15.59 -28.82
CA HIS A 113 5.57 16.56 -29.90
C HIS A 113 4.67 17.74 -29.47
N ALA A 114 4.81 18.90 -30.13
CA ALA A 114 4.15 20.14 -29.70
C ALA A 114 2.62 20.01 -29.60
N GLU A 115 1.97 19.36 -30.56
CA GLU A 115 0.51 19.13 -30.53
C GLU A 115 0.10 18.19 -29.38
N GLY A 116 0.85 17.10 -29.17
CA GLY A 116 0.66 16.19 -28.05
C GLY A 116 0.88 16.84 -26.68
N ALA A 117 1.87 17.71 -26.55
CA ALA A 117 2.13 18.48 -25.33
C ALA A 117 0.98 19.45 -25.02
N ALA A 118 0.47 20.16 -26.03
CA ALA A 118 -0.69 21.05 -25.88
C ALA A 118 -1.96 20.26 -25.49
N LEU A 119 -2.20 19.10 -26.12
CA LEU A 119 -3.36 18.28 -25.80
C LEU A 119 -3.28 17.68 -24.38
N ARG A 120 -2.11 17.21 -23.94
CA ARG A 120 -1.88 16.77 -22.55
C ARG A 120 -2.18 17.86 -21.55
N ALA A 121 -1.66 19.07 -21.81
CA ALA A 121 -1.87 20.20 -20.92
C ALA A 121 -3.35 20.59 -20.84
N ARG A 122 -4.07 20.54 -21.96
CA ARG A 122 -5.53 20.76 -22.00
C ARG A 122 -6.34 19.68 -21.28
N MET A 123 -5.94 18.41 -21.36
CA MET A 123 -6.61 17.33 -20.63
C MET A 123 -6.44 17.46 -19.11
N GLN A 124 -5.28 17.95 -18.68
CA GLN A 124 -4.95 18.13 -17.26
C GLN A 124 -5.45 19.47 -16.69
N SER A 125 -5.80 20.45 -17.54
CA SER A 125 -6.22 21.79 -17.09
C SER A 125 -7.71 21.91 -16.73
N ALA A 126 -8.52 20.86 -16.88
CA ALA A 126 -9.97 20.94 -16.68
C ALA A 126 -10.38 21.51 -15.29
N SER A 127 -9.70 21.08 -14.21
CA SER A 127 -9.93 21.63 -12.87
C SER A 127 -9.51 23.09 -12.79
N LEU A 128 -8.32 23.43 -13.30
CA LEU A 128 -7.81 24.80 -13.30
C LEU A 128 -8.75 25.75 -14.04
N THR A 129 -9.24 25.36 -15.23
CA THR A 129 -10.20 26.15 -15.99
C THR A 129 -11.51 26.33 -15.22
N SER A 130 -12.04 25.26 -14.61
CA SER A 130 -13.25 25.32 -13.77
C SER A 130 -13.09 26.31 -12.61
N ASP A 131 -11.93 26.30 -11.94
CA ASP A 131 -11.62 27.19 -10.83
C ASP A 131 -11.46 28.65 -11.29
N MET A 132 -10.81 28.89 -12.43
CA MET A 132 -10.70 30.22 -13.04
C MET A 132 -12.07 30.78 -13.46
N GLU A 133 -12.95 29.95 -14.03
CA GLU A 133 -14.30 30.35 -14.39
C GLU A 133 -15.12 30.77 -13.15
N ALA A 134 -15.03 29.99 -12.07
CA ALA A 134 -15.72 30.26 -10.82
C ALA A 134 -15.20 31.54 -10.15
N PHE A 135 -13.87 31.72 -10.14
CA PHE A 135 -13.22 32.90 -9.61
C PHE A 135 -13.62 34.18 -10.34
N LYS A 136 -13.65 34.15 -11.68
CA LYS A 136 -14.13 35.29 -12.49
C LYS A 136 -15.60 35.61 -12.26
N ALA A 137 -16.43 34.61 -11.98
CA ALA A 137 -17.84 34.83 -11.66
C ALA A 137 -18.01 35.50 -10.28
N ALA A 138 -17.21 35.09 -9.29
CA ALA A 138 -17.21 35.67 -7.95
C ALA A 138 -16.57 37.07 -7.90
N ASN A 139 -15.56 37.31 -8.75
CA ASN A 139 -14.76 38.54 -8.80
C ASN A 139 -14.67 39.10 -10.24
N PRO A 140 -15.71 39.80 -10.74
CA PRO A 140 -15.78 40.19 -12.16
C PRO A 140 -14.71 41.16 -12.66
N LYS A 141 -14.06 41.90 -11.75
CA LYS A 141 -13.00 42.88 -12.03
C LYS A 141 -11.59 42.35 -11.71
N ALA A 142 -11.47 41.08 -11.30
CA ALA A 142 -10.19 40.53 -10.91
C ALA A 142 -9.26 40.27 -12.10
N ALA A 143 -7.97 40.41 -11.86
CA ALA A 143 -6.93 40.03 -12.81
C ALA A 143 -6.36 38.62 -12.51
N LEU A 144 -5.43 38.15 -13.35
CA LEU A 144 -4.81 36.83 -13.17
C LEU A 144 -4.00 36.80 -11.86
N GLU A 145 -3.36 37.90 -11.50
CA GLU A 145 -2.58 38.08 -10.28
C GLU A 145 -3.46 37.88 -9.04
N ASP A 146 -4.71 38.37 -9.05
CA ASP A 146 -5.68 38.14 -7.97
C ASP A 146 -6.06 36.66 -7.85
N PHE A 147 -6.21 35.96 -8.98
CA PHE A 147 -6.45 34.52 -8.99
C PHE A 147 -5.27 33.75 -8.43
N VAL A 148 -4.05 34.07 -8.87
CA VAL A 148 -2.81 33.43 -8.39
C VAL A 148 -2.61 33.69 -6.90
N ARG A 149 -2.90 34.91 -6.43
CA ARG A 149 -2.88 35.26 -5.00
C ARG A 149 -3.75 34.35 -4.14
N TRP A 150 -4.90 33.92 -4.66
CA TRP A 150 -5.80 32.99 -3.97
C TRP A 150 -5.41 31.52 -4.19
N TYR A 151 -5.11 31.12 -5.43
CA TYR A 151 -4.98 29.73 -5.83
C TYR A 151 -3.56 29.16 -5.65
N SER A 152 -2.54 29.99 -5.86
CA SER A 152 -1.12 29.64 -5.69
C SER A 152 -0.32 30.84 -5.18
N PRO A 153 -0.49 31.23 -3.90
CA PRO A 153 0.12 32.44 -3.34
C PRO A 153 1.65 32.46 -3.44
N ARG A 154 2.29 31.29 -3.54
CA ARG A 154 3.75 31.15 -3.73
C ARG A 154 4.24 31.69 -5.07
N ASP A 155 3.35 31.84 -6.05
CA ASP A 155 3.69 32.30 -7.40
C ASP A 155 3.44 33.78 -7.64
N LEU A 156 2.93 34.48 -6.63
CA LEU A 156 2.81 35.92 -6.62
C LEU A 156 4.02 36.52 -5.90
N ILE A 157 4.78 37.35 -6.60
CA ILE A 157 5.95 38.03 -6.05
C ILE A 157 5.55 39.44 -5.67
N GLU A 158 5.86 39.81 -4.42
CA GLU A 158 5.69 41.17 -3.91
C GLU A 158 7.01 41.92 -4.05
N GLU A 159 7.01 43.01 -4.82
CA GLU A 159 8.19 43.85 -5.05
C GLU A 159 7.90 45.27 -4.53
N GLN A 160 8.70 45.73 -3.58
CA GLN A 160 8.65 47.10 -3.08
C GLN A 160 9.47 48.00 -4.00
N LYS A 161 8.80 48.82 -4.81
CA LYS A 161 9.44 49.84 -5.62
C LYS A 161 9.28 51.20 -4.95
N VAL A 162 10.39 51.92 -4.79
CA VAL A 162 10.34 53.32 -4.38
C VAL A 162 10.06 54.12 -5.64
N ASP A 163 8.91 54.78 -5.67
CA ASP A 163 8.52 55.64 -6.78
C ASP A 163 9.49 56.82 -6.88
N GLU A 164 10.20 56.94 -8.00
CA GLU A 164 11.30 57.91 -8.20
C GLU A 164 10.80 59.36 -8.21
N GLU A 165 9.51 59.59 -8.52
CA GLU A 165 8.90 60.93 -8.56
C GLU A 165 8.29 61.37 -7.22
N THR A 166 7.79 60.43 -6.41
CA THR A 166 7.05 60.74 -5.17
C THR A 166 7.77 60.31 -3.89
N GLY A 167 8.85 59.53 -4.00
CA GLY A 167 9.59 58.98 -2.87
C GLY A 167 8.80 57.99 -2.01
N LYS A 168 7.60 57.57 -2.45
CA LYS A 168 6.75 56.64 -1.72
C LYS A 168 7.09 55.20 -2.10
N CYS A 169 7.18 54.33 -1.10
CA CYS A 169 7.24 52.89 -1.33
C CYS A 169 5.88 52.40 -1.83
N VAL A 170 5.81 51.99 -3.09
CA VAL A 170 4.66 51.34 -3.69
C VAL A 170 4.93 49.84 -3.75
N ILE A 171 4.01 49.04 -3.18
CA ILE A 171 4.08 47.58 -3.29
C ILE A 171 3.47 47.20 -4.63
N THR A 172 4.27 46.61 -5.50
CA THR A 172 3.81 46.07 -6.79
C THR A 172 3.79 44.56 -6.73
N TYR A 173 2.78 43.96 -7.37
CA TYR A 173 2.61 42.53 -7.44
C TYR A 173 2.84 42.08 -8.88
N HIS A 174 3.64 41.03 -9.06
CA HIS A 174 3.83 40.42 -10.37
C HIS A 174 3.92 38.90 -10.28
N LEU A 175 3.66 38.22 -11.39
CA LEU A 175 3.76 36.77 -11.48
C LEU A 175 5.23 36.32 -11.42
N SER A 176 5.46 35.12 -10.89
CA SER A 176 6.79 34.51 -10.86
C SER A 176 7.38 34.25 -12.25
N ALA A 177 8.71 34.18 -12.35
CA ALA A 177 9.40 33.98 -13.64
C ALA A 177 8.93 32.71 -14.39
N ARG A 178 8.55 31.64 -13.68
CA ARG A 178 8.00 30.42 -14.29
C ARG A 178 6.62 30.63 -14.92
N MET A 179 5.84 31.57 -14.40
CA MET A 179 4.52 31.93 -14.93
C MET A 179 4.59 32.93 -16.10
N LEU A 180 5.73 33.57 -16.31
CA LEU A 180 5.96 34.50 -17.42
C LEU A 180 6.58 33.82 -18.64
N LEU A 181 6.79 32.49 -18.59
CA LEU A 181 7.32 31.74 -19.73
C LEU A 181 6.35 31.79 -20.92
N PRO A 182 6.86 31.95 -22.16
CA PRO A 182 6.03 31.93 -23.35
C PRO A 182 5.32 30.57 -23.49
N GLY A 183 4.01 30.60 -23.77
CA GLY A 183 3.17 29.41 -23.80
C GLY A 183 2.72 28.92 -22.42
N ASN A 184 2.74 29.78 -21.39
CA ASN A 184 2.21 29.40 -20.08
C ASN A 184 0.71 29.12 -20.13
N MET A 185 0.36 27.88 -19.80
CA MET A 185 -1.01 27.40 -19.78
C MET A 185 -1.94 28.13 -18.81
N TRP A 186 -1.40 28.77 -17.77
CA TRP A 186 -2.22 29.54 -16.84
C TRP A 186 -2.77 30.81 -17.48
N LEU A 187 -1.93 31.53 -18.24
CA LEU A 187 -2.36 32.74 -18.94
C LEU A 187 -3.37 32.38 -20.04
N GLU A 188 -3.07 31.34 -20.83
CA GLU A 188 -3.98 30.87 -21.88
C GLU A 188 -5.31 30.34 -21.31
N SER A 189 -5.27 29.56 -20.22
CA SER A 189 -6.49 29.09 -19.56
C SER A 189 -7.29 30.25 -18.98
N TRP A 190 -6.61 31.24 -18.41
CA TRP A 190 -7.25 32.43 -17.86
C TRP A 190 -7.93 33.24 -18.96
N GLU A 191 -7.26 33.54 -20.06
CA GLU A 191 -7.85 34.29 -21.18
C GLU A 191 -9.10 33.60 -21.76
N ASN A 192 -9.06 32.27 -21.85
CA ASN A 192 -10.17 31.47 -22.37
C ASN A 192 -11.30 31.23 -21.35
N ALA A 193 -11.04 31.34 -20.04
CA ALA A 193 -12.03 31.10 -18.99
C ALA A 193 -13.12 32.19 -18.98
N ARG A 194 -14.38 31.76 -18.96
CA ARG A 194 -15.57 32.62 -18.89
C ARG A 194 -16.03 32.82 -17.44
N PRO A 195 -16.62 33.98 -17.07
CA PRO A 195 -17.15 34.19 -15.72
C PRO A 195 -18.42 33.36 -15.50
N VAL A 196 -18.28 32.10 -15.10
CA VAL A 196 -19.38 31.14 -14.92
C VAL A 196 -19.28 30.54 -13.52
N PRO A 197 -20.29 30.69 -12.64
CA PRO A 197 -20.25 30.12 -11.30
C PRO A 197 -20.35 28.59 -11.36
N ALA A 198 -19.77 27.87 -10.38
CA ALA A 198 -19.69 26.41 -10.36
C ALA A 198 -21.01 25.68 -10.68
N ARG A 199 -22.15 26.18 -10.21
CA ARG A 199 -23.48 25.59 -10.47
C ARG A 199 -23.89 25.57 -11.95
N ARG A 200 -23.33 26.46 -12.79
CA ARG A 200 -23.61 26.57 -14.24
C ARG A 200 -22.48 26.02 -15.11
N GLN A 201 -21.38 25.60 -14.51
CA GLN A 201 -20.26 25.01 -15.23
C GLN A 201 -20.55 23.57 -15.65
N LYS A 202 -19.78 23.08 -16.63
CA LYS A 202 -19.78 21.65 -16.93
C LYS A 202 -19.23 20.89 -15.72
N ARG A 203 -19.94 19.84 -15.30
CA ARG A 203 -19.54 19.00 -14.17
C ARG A 203 -18.19 18.34 -14.42
N LEU A 204 -17.25 18.49 -13.48
CA LEU A 204 -15.97 17.78 -13.48
C LEU A 204 -16.17 16.28 -13.22
N PHE A 205 -17.20 15.93 -12.45
CA PHE A 205 -17.57 14.56 -12.13
C PHE A 205 -19.02 14.30 -12.50
N ASP A 206 -19.23 13.39 -13.46
CA ASP A 206 -20.55 12.93 -13.85
C ASP A 206 -20.89 11.65 -13.09
N ASP A 207 -21.46 11.82 -11.89
CA ASP A 207 -21.82 10.72 -10.97
C ASP A 207 -22.67 9.63 -11.62
N THR A 208 -23.49 9.97 -12.61
CA THR A 208 -24.34 8.99 -13.29
C THR A 208 -23.52 8.11 -14.22
N LYS A 209 -22.65 8.71 -15.05
CA LYS A 209 -21.78 7.96 -15.95
C LYS A 209 -20.74 7.13 -15.21
N GLU A 210 -20.16 7.67 -14.14
CA GLU A 210 -19.18 6.92 -13.34
C GLU A 210 -19.85 5.75 -12.61
N ALA A 211 -21.08 5.91 -12.10
CA ALA A 211 -21.85 4.81 -11.53
C ALA A 211 -22.15 3.72 -12.58
N GLU A 212 -22.58 4.09 -13.79
CA GLU A 212 -22.83 3.15 -14.88
C GLU A 212 -21.57 2.34 -15.25
N LYS A 213 -20.41 3.00 -15.34
CA LYS A 213 -19.13 2.31 -15.57
C LYS A 213 -18.82 1.29 -14.48
N VAL A 214 -19.03 1.65 -13.22
CA VAL A 214 -18.80 0.72 -12.09
C VAL A 214 -19.78 -0.45 -12.14
N LEU A 215 -21.07 -0.19 -12.38
CA LEU A 215 -22.07 -1.26 -12.48
C LEU A 215 -21.80 -2.19 -13.66
N HIS A 216 -21.39 -1.65 -14.81
CA HIS A 216 -20.97 -2.45 -15.95
C HIS A 216 -19.74 -3.30 -15.59
N PHE A 217 -18.71 -2.72 -14.96
CA PHE A 217 -17.54 -3.45 -14.49
C PHE A 217 -17.94 -4.65 -13.61
N LEU A 218 -18.80 -4.43 -12.61
CA LEU A 218 -19.28 -5.48 -11.71
C LEU A 218 -20.11 -6.55 -12.44
N ALA A 219 -20.97 -6.14 -13.38
CA ALA A 219 -21.81 -7.06 -14.15
C ALA A 219 -21.02 -7.89 -15.17
N SER A 220 -19.94 -7.33 -15.71
CA SER A 220 -19.08 -7.99 -16.70
C SER A 220 -18.00 -8.89 -16.07
N ALA A 221 -17.74 -8.75 -14.77
CA ALA A 221 -16.65 -9.44 -14.09
C ALA A 221 -16.88 -10.96 -14.04
N LYS A 222 -15.91 -11.73 -14.52
CA LYS A 222 -15.88 -13.18 -14.39
C LYS A 222 -15.45 -13.58 -13.00
N THR A 223 -15.84 -14.78 -12.54
CA THR A 223 -15.42 -15.31 -11.24
C THR A 223 -13.90 -15.32 -11.06
N SER A 224 -13.14 -15.65 -12.11
CA SER A 224 -11.68 -15.60 -12.08
C SER A 224 -11.13 -14.20 -11.85
N GLU A 225 -11.72 -13.18 -12.48
CA GLU A 225 -11.30 -11.78 -12.34
C GLU A 225 -11.62 -11.25 -10.94
N VAL A 226 -12.79 -11.62 -10.39
CA VAL A 226 -13.15 -11.28 -9.01
C VAL A 226 -12.14 -11.83 -8.02
N VAL A 227 -11.71 -13.10 -8.19
CA VAL A 227 -10.64 -13.67 -7.35
C VAL A 227 -9.36 -12.86 -7.50
N THR A 228 -8.94 -12.52 -8.72
CA THR A 228 -7.76 -11.67 -8.96
C THR A 228 -7.87 -10.32 -8.28
N TYR A 229 -9.02 -9.65 -8.35
CA TYR A 229 -9.26 -8.37 -7.67
C TYR A 229 -9.22 -8.50 -6.15
N LEU A 230 -9.51 -9.68 -5.59
CA LEU A 230 -9.44 -9.93 -4.15
C LEU A 230 -8.05 -10.37 -3.67
N MET A 231 -7.16 -10.82 -4.56
CA MET A 231 -5.83 -11.32 -4.20
C MET A 231 -5.03 -10.38 -3.28
N PRO A 232 -5.00 -9.05 -3.49
CA PRO A 232 -4.30 -8.16 -2.56
C PRO A 232 -4.80 -8.25 -1.13
N MET A 233 -6.11 -8.36 -0.95
CA MET A 233 -6.73 -8.48 0.38
C MET A 233 -6.49 -9.86 0.96
N LEU A 234 -6.64 -10.93 0.17
CA LEU A 234 -6.41 -12.30 0.63
C LEU A 234 -4.96 -12.53 1.08
N ILE A 235 -3.98 -12.05 0.29
CA ILE A 235 -2.56 -12.11 0.66
C ILE A 235 -2.30 -11.30 1.92
N HIS A 236 -2.85 -10.10 2.02
CA HIS A 236 -2.67 -9.28 3.21
C HIS A 236 -3.23 -9.96 4.47
N SER A 237 -4.44 -10.51 4.39
CA SER A 237 -5.06 -11.26 5.48
C SER A 237 -4.25 -12.50 5.85
N ALA A 238 -3.73 -13.25 4.88
CA ALA A 238 -2.88 -14.41 5.15
C ALA A 238 -1.59 -14.02 5.88
N ILE A 239 -0.93 -12.92 5.49
CA ILE A 239 0.27 -12.42 6.18
C ILE A 239 -0.08 -12.02 7.62
N LEU A 240 -1.20 -11.31 7.83
CA LEU A 240 -1.61 -10.89 9.16
C LEU A 240 -1.92 -12.10 10.05
N GLN A 241 -2.66 -13.08 9.52
CA GLN A 241 -2.98 -14.30 10.26
C GLN A 241 -1.72 -15.06 10.69
N LEU A 242 -0.72 -15.17 9.82
CA LEU A 242 0.55 -15.82 10.17
C LEU A 242 1.39 -14.97 11.15
N ALA A 243 1.21 -13.65 11.15
CA ALA A 243 1.90 -12.73 12.06
C ALA A 243 1.26 -12.67 13.47
N GLU A 244 0.07 -13.23 13.65
CA GLU A 244 -0.61 -13.33 14.95
C GLU A 244 -0.01 -14.44 15.85
N GLU A 245 0.90 -15.26 15.33
CA GLU A 245 1.62 -16.29 16.11
C GLU A 245 2.58 -15.66 17.13
N GLU A 246 2.16 -15.62 18.41
CA GLU A 246 2.91 -15.00 19.51
C GLU A 246 4.21 -15.76 19.85
N GLU A 247 4.17 -17.09 19.89
CA GLU A 247 5.33 -17.95 20.09
C GLU A 247 5.79 -18.48 18.72
N CYS A 248 6.76 -17.83 18.08
CA CYS A 248 7.27 -18.23 16.78
C CYS A 248 8.81 -18.15 16.68
N PRO A 249 9.42 -18.91 15.75
CA PRO A 249 10.87 -18.82 15.52
C PRO A 249 11.24 -17.50 14.84
N GLU A 250 12.49 -17.06 15.01
CA GLU A 250 12.97 -15.77 14.50
C GLU A 250 12.91 -15.68 12.97
N SER A 251 12.96 -16.82 12.28
CA SER A 251 12.83 -16.85 10.83
C SER A 251 11.44 -16.50 10.31
N LEU A 252 10.37 -16.67 11.09
CA LEU A 252 9.00 -16.41 10.62
C LEU A 252 8.76 -14.92 10.35
N PRO A 253 9.00 -13.97 11.27
CA PRO A 253 8.83 -12.54 11.00
C PRO A 253 9.63 -12.07 9.79
N LEU A 254 10.89 -12.52 9.65
CA LEU A 254 11.75 -12.19 8.51
C LEU A 254 11.15 -12.70 7.19
N LYS A 255 10.59 -13.92 7.20
CA LYS A 255 9.93 -14.51 6.06
C LYS A 255 8.66 -13.75 5.67
N LEU A 256 7.87 -13.33 6.65
CA LEU A 256 6.64 -12.57 6.44
C LEU A 256 6.94 -11.17 5.90
N GLU A 257 7.98 -10.50 6.40
CA GLU A 257 8.44 -9.21 5.87
C GLU A 257 8.91 -9.34 4.41
N GLU A 258 9.74 -10.34 4.10
CA GLU A 258 10.18 -10.63 2.73
C GLU A 258 8.96 -10.89 1.80
N THR A 259 7.98 -11.65 2.30
CA THR A 259 6.74 -11.96 1.58
C THR A 259 5.92 -10.70 1.33
N ALA A 260 5.79 -9.82 2.33
CA ALA A 260 5.08 -8.55 2.21
C ALA A 260 5.74 -7.60 1.20
N MET A 261 7.08 -7.53 1.19
CA MET A 261 7.82 -6.73 0.21
C MET A 261 7.61 -7.25 -1.22
N LYS A 262 7.67 -8.57 -1.41
CA LYS A 262 7.39 -9.21 -2.71
C LYS A 262 5.94 -8.99 -3.14
N ALA A 263 5.00 -9.15 -2.23
CA ALA A 263 3.57 -8.89 -2.45
C ALA A 263 3.35 -7.46 -2.95
N ALA A 264 3.92 -6.47 -2.26
CA ALA A 264 3.81 -5.06 -2.65
C ALA A 264 4.40 -4.77 -4.05
N LYS A 265 5.49 -5.46 -4.42
CA LYS A 265 6.07 -5.34 -5.77
C LYS A 265 5.16 -5.96 -6.83
N VAL A 266 4.63 -7.16 -6.58
CA VAL A 266 3.77 -7.88 -7.52
C VAL A 266 2.45 -7.15 -7.74
N MET A 267 1.86 -6.57 -6.70
CA MET A 267 0.57 -5.87 -6.79
C MET A 267 0.63 -4.58 -7.60
N ARG A 268 1.81 -3.97 -7.75
CA ARG A 268 2.03 -2.79 -8.61
C ARG A 268 2.37 -3.14 -10.06
N SER A 269 2.41 -4.44 -10.38
CA SER A 269 2.65 -4.90 -11.75
C SER A 269 1.34 -4.85 -12.54
N PRO A 270 1.35 -4.39 -13.81
CA PRO A 270 0.15 -4.41 -14.66
C PRO A 270 -0.37 -5.85 -14.87
N GLU A 271 0.54 -6.83 -14.87
CA GLU A 271 0.21 -8.25 -14.83
C GLU A 271 0.76 -8.86 -13.53
N PRO A 272 -0.03 -8.93 -12.45
CA PRO A 272 0.44 -9.45 -11.17
C PRO A 272 0.58 -10.97 -11.21
N LYS A 273 1.82 -11.46 -11.09
CA LYS A 273 2.13 -12.89 -11.00
C LYS A 273 2.23 -13.32 -9.53
N TYR A 274 1.10 -13.74 -8.97
CA TYR A 274 0.99 -14.08 -7.55
C TYR A 274 1.68 -15.40 -7.14
N GLU A 275 2.04 -16.27 -8.09
CA GLU A 275 2.65 -17.59 -7.81
C GLU A 275 3.85 -17.51 -6.86
N LEU A 276 4.74 -16.54 -7.06
CA LEU A 276 5.91 -16.35 -6.20
C LEU A 276 5.53 -15.96 -4.77
N VAL A 277 4.51 -15.11 -4.61
CA VAL A 277 4.04 -14.66 -3.29
C VAL A 277 3.34 -15.81 -2.57
N LEU A 278 2.51 -16.57 -3.29
CA LEU A 278 1.82 -17.75 -2.77
C LEU A 278 2.82 -18.82 -2.31
N ARG A 279 3.91 -19.03 -3.04
CA ARG A 279 4.97 -19.94 -2.62
C ARG A 279 5.66 -19.48 -1.33
N CYS A 280 5.89 -18.18 -1.17
CA CYS A 280 6.45 -17.65 0.07
C CYS A 280 5.49 -17.79 1.25
N LEU A 281 4.19 -17.54 1.04
CA LEU A 281 3.15 -17.78 2.05
C LEU A 281 3.08 -19.25 2.45
N TYR A 282 3.07 -20.16 1.48
CA TYR A 282 3.09 -21.59 1.75
C TYR A 282 4.29 -22.01 2.60
N GLN A 283 5.47 -21.45 2.35
CA GLN A 283 6.66 -21.73 3.16
C GLN A 283 6.51 -21.23 4.61
N ALA A 284 5.92 -20.05 4.82
CA ALA A 284 5.65 -19.53 6.15
C ALA A 284 4.58 -20.37 6.88
N GLU A 285 3.52 -20.78 6.19
CA GLU A 285 2.48 -21.66 6.72
C GLU A 285 3.04 -23.04 7.11
N VAL A 286 3.92 -23.63 6.29
CA VAL A 286 4.61 -24.89 6.61
C VAL A 286 5.42 -24.75 7.90
N LEU A 287 6.12 -23.62 8.08
CA LEU A 287 6.90 -23.37 9.27
C LEU A 287 6.00 -23.28 10.52
N VAL A 288 4.87 -22.57 10.45
CA VAL A 288 3.89 -22.50 11.55
C VAL A 288 3.31 -23.90 11.84
N ALA A 289 2.94 -24.65 10.81
CA ALA A 289 2.42 -26.00 10.98
C ALA A 289 3.44 -26.96 11.60
N GLN A 290 4.72 -26.84 11.22
CA GLN A 290 5.82 -27.59 11.82
C GLN A 290 6.02 -27.21 13.29
N MET A 291 6.00 -25.91 13.59
CA MET A 291 6.07 -25.40 14.95
C MET A 291 4.96 -25.99 15.82
N HIS A 292 3.69 -25.85 15.44
CA HIS A 292 2.58 -26.43 16.20
C HIS A 292 2.71 -27.94 16.36
N SER A 293 3.14 -28.66 15.31
CA SER A 293 3.38 -30.10 15.38
C SER A 293 4.48 -30.46 16.38
N VAL A 294 5.62 -29.75 16.36
CA VAL A 294 6.73 -30.01 17.27
C VAL A 294 6.36 -29.60 18.70
N SER A 295 5.76 -28.42 18.90
CA SER A 295 5.26 -27.97 20.20
C SER A 295 4.27 -28.96 20.81
N ASN A 296 3.35 -29.54 20.01
CA ASN A 296 2.44 -30.58 20.48
C ASN A 296 3.17 -31.88 20.85
N LYS A 297 4.20 -32.29 20.09
CA LYS A 297 5.00 -33.48 20.41
C LYS A 297 5.79 -33.29 21.68
N PHE A 298 6.41 -32.12 21.86
CA PHE A 298 7.17 -31.83 23.06
C PHE A 298 6.27 -31.62 24.27
N GLY A 299 5.05 -31.12 24.03
CA GLY A 299 3.97 -31.01 24.99
C GLY A 299 4.35 -30.06 26.13
N LEU A 300 3.66 -28.94 26.25
CA LEU A 300 3.51 -28.27 27.54
C LEU A 300 2.70 -29.22 28.45
N LEU A 301 3.34 -30.29 28.93
CA LEU A 301 2.76 -31.20 29.89
C LEU A 301 2.50 -30.37 31.15
N ASN A 302 1.25 -30.32 31.60
CA ASN A 302 0.83 -29.52 32.76
C ASN A 302 1.61 -29.83 34.06
N ASP A 303 2.37 -30.93 34.07
CA ASP A 303 3.18 -31.39 35.21
C ASP A 303 4.62 -30.82 35.22
N TRP A 304 5.03 -30.05 34.21
CA TRP A 304 6.37 -29.48 34.14
C TRP A 304 6.48 -28.17 34.90
N GLU A 305 7.59 -27.98 35.61
CA GLU A 305 7.93 -26.71 36.23
C GLU A 305 8.05 -25.61 35.18
N GLU A 306 7.75 -24.37 35.55
CA GLU A 306 7.78 -23.21 34.64
C GLU A 306 9.14 -23.05 33.93
N GLN A 307 10.22 -23.38 34.63
CA GLN A 307 11.58 -23.38 34.07
C GLN A 307 11.79 -24.49 33.03
N GLU A 308 11.28 -25.70 33.26
CA GLU A 308 11.33 -26.80 32.29
C GLU A 308 10.47 -26.49 31.05
N GLN A 309 9.30 -25.86 31.24
CA GLN A 309 8.46 -25.41 30.14
C GLN A 309 9.18 -24.37 29.28
N GLN A 310 9.85 -23.40 29.90
CA GLN A 310 10.61 -22.39 29.17
C GLN A 310 11.80 -23.01 28.42
N GLU A 311 12.52 -23.94 29.04
CA GLU A 311 13.64 -24.65 28.40
C GLU A 311 13.17 -25.39 27.14
N VAL A 312 12.01 -26.06 27.21
CA VAL A 312 11.47 -26.80 26.07
C VAL A 312 10.91 -25.85 25.00
N ARG A 313 10.28 -24.74 25.38
CA ARG A 313 9.87 -23.70 24.43
C ARG A 313 11.07 -23.21 23.61
N THR A 314 12.15 -22.80 24.28
CA THR A 314 13.37 -22.34 23.60
C THR A 314 13.94 -23.42 22.68
N PHE A 315 14.04 -24.67 23.17
CA PHE A 315 14.53 -25.79 22.37
C PHE A 315 13.69 -26.03 21.09
N VAL A 316 12.36 -25.93 21.19
CA VAL A 316 11.46 -26.13 20.04
C VAL A 316 11.64 -25.03 19.00
N LEU A 317 11.78 -23.77 19.42
CA LEU A 317 12.04 -22.66 18.50
C LEU A 317 13.40 -22.81 17.82
N ASP A 318 14.45 -23.13 18.58
CA ASP A 318 15.79 -23.39 18.05
C ASP A 318 15.79 -24.55 17.04
N LEU A 319 14.96 -25.58 17.24
CA LEU A 319 14.84 -26.72 16.33
C LEU A 319 14.29 -26.34 14.95
N LEU A 320 13.57 -25.22 14.85
CA LEU A 320 13.01 -24.72 13.59
C LEU A 320 14.00 -23.80 12.85
N ASP A 321 14.85 -23.08 13.57
CA ASP A 321 15.80 -22.11 13.00
C ASP A 321 17.20 -22.68 12.77
N CYS A 322 17.62 -23.65 13.59
CA CYS A 322 18.98 -24.19 13.57
C CYS A 322 19.04 -25.60 12.97
N TYR A 323 20.16 -25.91 12.32
CA TYR A 323 20.42 -27.26 11.80
C TYR A 323 20.82 -28.25 12.93
N GLU A 324 21.47 -27.73 13.97
CA GLU A 324 21.89 -28.48 15.16
C GLU A 324 21.48 -27.71 16.41
N VAL A 325 20.88 -28.41 17.38
CA VAL A 325 20.41 -27.83 18.65
C VAL A 325 20.92 -28.69 19.80
N GLU A 326 21.47 -28.05 20.82
CA GLU A 326 21.91 -28.75 22.02
C GLU A 326 20.71 -29.20 22.86
N VAL A 327 20.76 -30.41 23.41
CA VAL A 327 19.72 -30.92 24.33
C VAL A 327 20.15 -30.63 25.76
N PRO A 328 19.52 -29.65 26.47
CA PRO A 328 19.97 -29.28 27.79
C PRO A 328 19.73 -30.41 28.79
N GLY A 329 20.70 -30.60 29.70
CA GLY A 329 20.71 -31.75 30.62
C GLY A 329 20.83 -33.13 29.94
N ALA A 330 21.09 -33.17 28.63
CA ALA A 330 21.15 -34.38 27.81
C ALA A 330 19.95 -35.32 28.08
N GLY A 331 20.17 -36.64 28.08
CA GLY A 331 19.11 -37.62 28.33
C GLY A 331 18.52 -37.63 29.76
N LYS A 332 18.97 -36.74 30.65
CA LYS A 332 18.43 -36.56 32.00
C LYS A 332 17.59 -35.29 32.13
N GLY A 333 17.77 -34.30 31.26
CA GLY A 333 16.98 -33.05 31.22
C GLY A 333 15.57 -33.25 30.69
N ALA A 334 14.71 -32.23 30.82
CA ALA A 334 13.30 -32.31 30.44
C ALA A 334 13.13 -32.64 28.94
N VAL A 335 13.85 -31.89 28.09
CA VAL A 335 13.88 -32.10 26.63
C VAL A 335 14.34 -33.53 26.30
N GLY A 336 15.47 -33.98 26.85
CA GLY A 336 16.02 -35.29 26.53
C GLY A 336 15.16 -36.47 27.02
N ARG A 337 14.49 -36.33 28.18
CA ARG A 337 13.50 -37.31 28.65
C ARG A 337 12.31 -37.40 27.69
N ARG A 338 11.83 -36.26 27.19
CA ARG A 338 10.73 -36.24 26.22
C ARG A 338 11.13 -36.84 24.88
N ILE A 339 12.32 -36.53 24.36
CA ILE A 339 12.87 -37.14 23.15
C ILE A 339 12.89 -38.68 23.29
N LYS A 340 13.46 -39.20 24.38
CA LYS A 340 13.47 -40.64 24.67
C LYS A 340 12.08 -41.25 24.65
N HIS A 341 11.12 -40.59 25.30
CA HIS A 341 9.73 -41.04 25.32
C HIS A 341 9.13 -41.12 23.91
N LEU A 342 9.29 -40.05 23.11
CA LEU A 342 8.79 -40.00 21.74
C LEU A 342 9.39 -41.12 20.86
N PHE A 343 10.69 -41.39 20.99
CA PHE A 343 11.34 -42.49 20.27
C PHE A 343 10.86 -43.86 20.77
N ALA A 344 10.68 -44.05 22.08
CA ALA A 344 10.16 -45.29 22.63
C ALA A 344 8.71 -45.56 22.18
N GLU A 345 7.86 -44.53 22.10
CA GLU A 345 6.50 -44.64 21.54
C GLU A 345 6.52 -44.97 20.06
N ALA A 346 7.38 -44.32 19.27
CA ALA A 346 7.54 -44.61 17.86
C ALA A 346 8.01 -46.07 17.63
N GLN A 347 8.98 -46.55 18.43
CA GLN A 347 9.43 -47.95 18.38
C GLN A 347 8.30 -48.92 18.71
N LYS A 348 7.55 -48.68 19.79
CA LYS A 348 6.38 -49.51 20.14
C LYS A 348 5.36 -49.55 19.01
N ALA A 349 5.05 -48.41 18.41
CA ALA A 349 4.10 -48.33 17.30
C ALA A 349 4.60 -49.10 16.05
N SER A 350 5.90 -49.02 15.72
CA SER A 350 6.47 -49.76 14.58
C SER A 350 6.44 -51.28 14.77
N HIS A 351 6.60 -51.76 16.02
CA HIS A 351 6.60 -53.19 16.35
C HIS A 351 5.19 -53.76 16.61
N LEU A 352 4.16 -52.92 16.62
CA LEU A 352 2.74 -53.30 16.73
C LEU A 352 2.05 -53.46 15.36
N ILE A 353 2.77 -53.23 14.26
CA ILE A 353 2.31 -53.63 12.92
C ILE A 353 2.29 -55.17 12.90
N PRO A 354 1.17 -55.84 12.57
CA PRO A 354 1.07 -57.28 12.64
C PRO A 354 1.94 -57.93 11.56
N GLU A 355 3.17 -58.30 11.89
CA GLU A 355 3.84 -59.37 11.17
C GLU A 355 3.09 -60.67 11.49
N GLU A 356 2.52 -61.28 10.45
CA GLU A 356 1.90 -62.61 10.48
C GLU A 356 2.96 -63.68 10.83
N GLN A 357 3.41 -63.76 12.08
CA GLN A 357 4.12 -64.94 12.57
C GLN A 357 4.10 -65.01 14.10
N PRO A 358 3.47 -66.05 14.70
CA PRO A 358 3.38 -66.18 16.13
C PRO A 358 4.71 -66.73 16.67
N VAL A 359 5.62 -65.85 17.09
CA VAL A 359 6.76 -66.26 17.90
C VAL A 359 6.30 -66.35 19.36
N LYS A 360 6.18 -67.58 19.87
CA LYS A 360 6.00 -67.86 21.29
C LYS A 360 7.29 -67.53 22.03
N THR A 361 7.28 -66.52 22.90
CA THR A 361 8.33 -66.33 23.90
C THR A 361 7.72 -65.98 25.27
N ASP A 362 7.92 -66.88 26.23
CA ASP A 362 7.53 -66.81 27.64
C ASP A 362 8.39 -65.81 28.46
N HIS A 363 8.49 -64.55 28.03
CA HIS A 363 9.15 -63.51 28.83
C HIS A 363 8.22 -62.30 29.07
N PRO A 364 8.08 -61.85 30.33
CA PRO A 364 7.26 -60.69 30.64
C PRO A 364 7.96 -59.42 30.12
N ASN A 365 7.29 -58.76 29.17
CA ASN A 365 7.68 -57.52 28.48
C ASN A 365 8.91 -57.61 27.56
N PRO A 366 8.75 -57.40 26.24
CA PRO A 366 9.89 -57.04 25.39
C PRO A 366 10.41 -55.69 25.90
N SER A 367 11.61 -55.70 26.44
CA SER A 367 12.40 -54.49 26.66
C SER A 367 12.72 -53.90 25.27
N PHE A 368 11.82 -53.10 24.73
CA PHE A 368 12.09 -52.36 23.50
C PHE A 368 13.16 -51.31 23.80
N ALA A 369 14.22 -51.28 23.01
CA ALA A 369 15.24 -50.25 23.12
C ALA A 369 14.59 -48.85 22.92
N GLU A 370 14.97 -47.88 23.76
CA GLU A 370 14.41 -46.52 23.71
C GLU A 370 14.70 -45.81 22.38
N PHE A 371 15.80 -46.17 21.72
CA PHE A 371 16.22 -45.59 20.44
C PHE A 371 16.37 -46.68 19.36
N PRO A 372 16.17 -46.33 18.08
CA PRO A 372 16.53 -47.21 16.97
C PRO A 372 18.03 -47.54 16.99
N PRO A 373 18.45 -48.63 16.31
CA PRO A 373 19.87 -48.91 16.13
C PRO A 373 20.57 -47.71 15.47
N PRO A 374 21.79 -47.33 15.91
CA PRO A 374 22.48 -46.17 15.37
C PRO A 374 22.74 -46.35 13.87
N SER A 375 22.44 -45.31 13.08
CA SER A 375 22.71 -45.29 11.63
C SER A 375 24.21 -45.26 11.30
N GLY A 376 25.01 -44.76 12.23
CA GLY A 376 26.46 -44.69 12.13
C GLY A 376 27.09 -44.21 13.43
N LYS A 377 28.43 -44.19 13.46
CA LYS A 377 29.25 -43.64 14.54
C LYS A 377 30.12 -42.53 13.97
N GLU A 378 30.16 -41.41 14.68
CA GLU A 378 31.04 -40.30 14.36
C GLU A 378 32.07 -40.12 15.47
N PHE A 379 33.33 -39.89 15.08
CA PHE A 379 34.45 -39.61 15.96
C PHE A 379 35.17 -38.34 15.51
N ILE A 380 35.37 -37.42 16.43
CA ILE A 380 36.18 -36.22 16.21
C ILE A 380 37.43 -36.32 17.08
N PHE A 381 38.57 -36.59 16.44
CA PHE A 381 39.88 -36.55 17.09
C PHE A 381 40.44 -35.14 16.98
N ARG A 382 40.75 -34.53 18.12
CA ARG A 382 41.46 -33.25 18.20
C ARG A 382 42.77 -33.50 18.93
N THR A 383 43.88 -33.06 18.34
CA THR A 383 45.20 -33.11 18.98
C THR A 383 45.99 -31.87 18.61
N SER A 384 47.06 -31.58 19.35
CA SER A 384 48.01 -30.53 18.98
C SER A 384 49.38 -31.17 18.88
N CYS A 385 50.01 -31.08 17.70
CA CYS A 385 51.35 -31.61 17.49
C CYS A 385 52.17 -30.70 16.56
N PRO A 386 53.50 -30.65 16.75
CA PRO A 386 54.38 -29.85 15.90
C PRO A 386 54.48 -30.48 14.52
N ARG A 387 54.37 -29.65 13.48
CA ARG A 387 54.44 -30.10 12.08
C ARG A 387 55.02 -28.96 11.21
N PRO A 388 56.26 -29.09 10.68
CA PRO A 388 57.20 -30.22 10.80
C PRO A 388 57.80 -30.39 12.22
N PRO A 389 58.41 -31.55 12.55
CA PRO A 389 58.98 -31.81 13.88
C PRO A 389 59.97 -30.72 14.33
N GLY A 390 59.84 -30.24 15.57
CA GLY A 390 60.68 -29.16 16.12
C GLY A 390 60.08 -27.74 15.99
N THR A 391 58.92 -27.60 15.34
CA THR A 391 58.15 -26.34 15.28
C THR A 391 57.19 -26.18 16.46
N GLN A 392 56.42 -25.09 16.50
CA GLN A 392 55.36 -24.93 17.50
C GLN A 392 54.25 -25.98 17.29
N PRO A 393 53.68 -26.55 18.37
CA PRO A 393 52.52 -27.43 18.26
C PRO A 393 51.32 -26.71 17.65
N LEU A 394 50.82 -27.23 16.54
CA LEU A 394 49.64 -26.69 15.84
C LEU A 394 48.44 -27.61 16.03
N PRO A 395 47.21 -27.05 16.05
CA PRO A 395 45.99 -27.83 16.19
C PRO A 395 45.78 -28.72 14.96
N GLN A 396 45.40 -29.96 15.20
CA GLN A 396 45.10 -30.97 14.20
C GLN A 396 43.71 -31.54 14.51
N ARG A 397 42.89 -31.70 13.48
CA ARG A 397 41.56 -32.29 13.61
C ARG A 397 41.41 -33.43 12.61
N MET A 398 40.95 -34.57 13.08
CA MET A 398 40.51 -35.67 12.22
C MET A 398 39.07 -36.01 12.55
N TYR A 399 38.27 -36.12 11.51
CA TYR A 399 36.88 -36.51 11.53
C TYR A 399 36.77 -37.90 10.93
N CYS A 400 36.07 -38.80 11.61
CA CYS A 400 35.85 -40.18 11.16
C CYS A 400 34.36 -40.52 11.30
N VAL A 401 33.73 -40.94 10.21
CA VAL A 401 32.35 -41.43 10.19
C VAL A 401 32.32 -42.85 9.70
N ILE A 402 31.61 -43.68 10.45
CA ILE A 402 31.41 -45.09 10.17
C ILE A 402 29.90 -45.31 10.05
N THR A 403 29.39 -45.51 8.83
CA THR A 403 27.99 -45.92 8.60
C THR A 403 27.94 -47.39 8.18
N ARG A 404 26.76 -47.90 7.81
CA ARG A 404 26.62 -49.26 7.25
C ARG A 404 27.25 -49.40 5.86
N GLU A 405 27.29 -48.32 5.09
CA GLU A 405 27.67 -48.33 3.67
C GLU A 405 29.08 -47.79 3.43
N GLU A 406 29.59 -46.95 4.33
CA GLU A 406 30.84 -46.24 4.13
C GLU A 406 31.64 -45.97 5.41
N PHE A 407 32.96 -45.85 5.22
CA PHE A 407 33.92 -45.39 6.21
C PHE A 407 34.63 -44.15 5.64
N ARG A 408 34.32 -42.97 6.17
CA ARG A 408 34.88 -41.69 5.71
C ARG A 408 35.80 -41.10 6.77
N VAL A 409 37.02 -40.76 6.37
CA VAL A 409 37.97 -40.03 7.22
C VAL A 409 38.38 -38.75 6.52
N ALA A 410 38.22 -37.63 7.21
CA ALA A 410 38.65 -36.32 6.74
C ALA A 410 39.59 -35.70 7.78
N GLY A 411 40.77 -35.25 7.35
CA GLY A 411 41.73 -34.56 8.20
C GLY A 411 41.83 -33.09 7.83
N ALA A 412 41.86 -32.22 8.83
CA ALA A 412 42.27 -30.82 8.71
C ALA A 412 43.54 -30.65 9.52
N PHE A 413 44.65 -30.40 8.81
CA PHE A 413 45.97 -30.34 9.42
C PHE A 413 46.62 -28.98 9.20
N CYS A 414 47.18 -28.43 10.28
CA CYS A 414 47.94 -27.19 10.24
C CYS A 414 49.43 -27.50 10.17
N GLU A 415 50.15 -26.80 9.29
CA GLU A 415 51.60 -26.89 9.13
C GLU A 415 52.25 -25.51 9.28
N ASP A 416 53.39 -25.45 9.95
CA ASP A 416 54.21 -24.23 10.03
C ASP A 416 54.99 -24.07 8.71
N THR A 417 54.64 -23.04 7.94
CA THR A 417 55.24 -22.77 6.62
C THR A 417 56.56 -22.01 6.71
N THR A 418 56.99 -21.59 7.90
CA THR A 418 58.15 -20.72 8.11
C THR A 418 59.47 -21.52 8.07
N PHE A 419 59.40 -22.84 8.26
CA PHE A 419 60.55 -23.75 8.35
C PHE A 419 60.40 -24.97 7.42
N LEU A 420 60.01 -24.74 6.15
CA LEU A 420 59.97 -25.78 5.11
C LEU A 420 61.36 -26.30 4.71
#